data_AF-A0A6J2XXV7-F1
#
_entry.id   AF-A0A6J2XXV7-F1
#
_cell.length_a   1.000
_cell.length_b   1.000
_cell.length_c   1.000
_cell.angle_alpha   90.00
_cell.angle_beta   90.00
_cell.angle_gamma   90.00
#
_symmetry.space_group_name_H-M   'P 1'
#
loop_
_entity.id
_entity.type
_entity.pdbx_description
1 polymer ?
#
loop_
_entity_poly.entity_id
_entity_poly.type
_entity_poly.pdbx_seq_one_letter_code
_entity_poly.pdbx_strand_id
1 'polypeptide(L)'
;MVRVATAMASPNPLLLVLVILTIVAAIPKAVIAIDLSRLYGHISSKRGDACHPYEPFKCPGDGNCISIQYLCDGAPDCPDGYDEDSRLCTAAKRPPVEETGSFLKSLLASHGPNYLEKLFGTKARDALKPLGGVDKVAITLSESQTIEDFGAALHLLRSDLEHLRSVFIAVENGDLGMLKSLGIKDSELGDVKFFLEKLLNTGFLD
;
A
#
# COMPACT_ATOMS: atom_id res chain seq x y z
N MET A 1 12.13 60.99 21.63
CA MET A 1 10.74 61.05 21.14
C MET A 1 9.95 59.93 21.82
N VAL A 2 8.81 60.30 22.39
CA VAL A 2 8.06 59.56 23.42
C VAL A 2 7.29 58.37 22.83
N ARG A 3 7.36 57.19 23.48
CA ARG A 3 6.49 56.03 23.22
C ARG A 3 5.11 56.30 23.84
N VAL A 4 4.06 56.38 23.03
CA VAL A 4 2.65 56.39 23.49
C VAL A 4 2.22 54.93 23.68
N ALA A 5 1.95 54.53 24.92
CA ALA A 5 1.32 53.26 25.25
C ALA A 5 -0.21 53.43 25.13
N THR A 6 -0.86 52.69 24.23
CA THR A 6 -2.31 52.56 24.19
C THR A 6 -2.73 51.43 25.13
N ALA A 7 -3.44 51.77 26.21
CA ALA A 7 -4.02 50.81 27.13
C ALA A 7 -5.19 50.07 26.45
N MET A 8 -5.12 48.73 26.36
CA MET A 8 -6.25 47.90 25.98
C MET A 8 -7.13 47.67 27.21
N ALA A 9 -8.37 48.15 27.18
CA ALA A 9 -9.36 47.93 28.24
C ALA A 9 -9.86 46.47 28.22
N SER A 10 -9.83 45.81 29.38
CA SER A 10 -10.40 44.45 29.55
C SER A 10 -11.93 44.49 29.42
N PRO A 11 -12.56 43.57 28.67
CA PRO A 11 -14.02 43.54 28.54
C PRO A 11 -14.69 43.26 29.89
N ASN A 12 -15.75 44.02 30.19
CA ASN A 12 -16.50 43.92 31.45
C ASN A 12 -17.29 42.60 31.46
N PRO A 13 -17.07 41.67 32.42
CA PRO A 13 -17.69 40.34 32.40
C PRO A 13 -19.23 40.39 32.45
N LEU A 14 -19.80 41.43 33.07
CA LEU A 14 -21.25 41.65 33.10
C LEU A 14 -21.84 41.93 31.70
N LEU A 15 -21.08 42.62 30.83
CA LEU A 15 -21.51 42.90 29.46
C LEU A 15 -21.50 41.62 28.61
N LEU A 16 -20.52 40.75 28.83
CA LEU A 16 -20.40 39.48 28.11
C LEU A 16 -21.56 38.53 28.45
N VAL A 17 -21.91 38.45 29.75
CA VAL A 17 -23.05 37.62 30.22
C VAL A 17 -24.37 38.12 29.65
N LEU A 18 -24.57 39.43 29.56
CA LEU A 18 -25.79 40.02 29.00
C LEU A 18 -25.95 39.71 27.51
N VAL A 19 -24.86 39.75 26.74
CA VAL A 19 -24.85 39.41 25.30
C VAL A 19 -25.14 37.92 25.07
N ILE A 20 -24.63 37.02 25.93
CA ILE A 20 -24.92 35.58 25.82
C ILE A 20 -26.39 35.30 26.14
N LEU A 21 -26.95 35.95 27.17
CA LEU A 21 -28.36 35.79 27.54
C LEU A 21 -29.32 36.26 26.42
N THR A 22 -28.99 37.34 25.72
CA THR A 22 -29.81 37.82 24.60
C THR A 22 -29.70 36.92 23.37
N ILE A 23 -28.52 36.37 23.07
CA ILE A 23 -28.34 35.42 21.97
C ILE A 23 -29.13 34.13 22.20
N VAL A 24 -29.08 33.56 23.42
CA VAL A 24 -29.79 32.32 23.75
C VAL A 24 -31.32 32.53 23.72
N ALA A 25 -31.80 33.70 24.16
CA ALA A 25 -33.22 34.04 24.13
C ALA A 25 -33.77 34.32 22.72
N ALA A 26 -32.90 34.66 21.76
CA ALA A 26 -33.26 34.93 20.37
C ALA A 26 -33.32 33.65 19.50
N ILE A 27 -32.90 32.49 20.03
CA ILE A 27 -33.05 31.21 19.33
C ILE A 27 -34.53 30.80 19.40
N PRO A 28 -35.25 30.69 18.27
CA PRO A 28 -36.64 30.25 18.30
C PRO A 28 -36.72 28.84 18.91
N LYS A 29 -37.64 28.64 19.85
CA LYS A 29 -37.88 27.37 20.58
C LYS A 29 -38.19 26.17 19.67
N ALA A 30 -38.26 26.37 18.36
CA ALA A 30 -38.45 25.34 17.35
C ALA A 30 -37.16 24.61 16.93
N VAL A 31 -35.97 25.02 17.39
CA VAL A 31 -34.68 24.47 16.91
C VAL A 31 -34.20 23.24 17.70
N ILE A 32 -34.93 22.76 18.71
CA ILE A 32 -34.54 21.57 19.48
C ILE A 32 -35.57 20.45 19.34
N ALA A 33 -35.70 19.94 18.12
CA ALA A 33 -36.28 18.63 17.87
C ALA A 33 -35.41 17.92 16.82
N ILE A 34 -34.27 17.38 17.27
CA ILE A 34 -33.52 16.43 16.47
C ILE A 34 -34.33 15.13 16.55
N ASP A 35 -34.98 14.75 15.46
CA ASP A 35 -35.69 13.47 15.39
C ASP A 35 -34.67 12.33 15.46
N LEU A 36 -34.46 11.82 16.67
CA LEU A 36 -33.53 10.73 16.96
C LEU A 36 -33.93 9.43 16.22
N SER A 37 -35.15 9.35 15.66
CA SER A 37 -35.58 8.25 14.80
C SER A 37 -34.85 8.24 13.45
N ARG A 38 -34.41 9.40 12.93
CA ARG A 38 -33.55 9.47 11.73
C ARG A 38 -32.10 9.09 12.02
N LEU A 39 -31.63 9.32 13.24
CA LEU A 39 -30.29 8.88 13.65
C LEU A 39 -30.27 7.37 13.97
N TYR A 40 -31.35 6.84 14.55
CA TYR A 40 -31.50 5.42 14.85
C TYR A 40 -31.92 4.58 13.62
N GLY A 41 -32.61 5.18 12.65
CA GLY A 41 -33.01 4.55 11.38
C GLY A 41 -31.84 4.20 10.45
N HIS A 42 -30.64 4.72 10.71
CA HIS A 42 -29.42 4.35 9.98
C HIS A 42 -28.65 3.18 10.60
N ILE A 43 -29.14 2.63 11.73
CA ILE A 43 -28.63 1.38 12.33
C ILE A 43 -29.64 0.24 12.08
N SER A 44 -30.49 0.36 11.05
CA SER A 44 -31.17 -0.80 10.48
C SER A 44 -30.20 -1.50 9.54
N SER A 45 -29.43 -2.38 10.16
CA SER A 45 -28.70 -3.48 9.58
C SER A 45 -29.21 -3.90 8.19
N LYS A 46 -28.45 -3.55 7.15
CA LYS A 46 -28.28 -4.41 5.97
C LYS A 46 -27.59 -5.70 6.44
N ARG A 47 -28.29 -6.53 7.21
CA ARG A 47 -27.82 -7.85 7.63
C ARG A 47 -28.20 -8.84 6.55
N GLY A 48 -27.46 -8.81 5.46
CA GLY A 48 -27.64 -9.72 4.32
C GLY A 48 -26.57 -9.57 3.23
N ASP A 49 -25.38 -9.05 3.54
CA ASP A 49 -24.37 -8.72 2.53
C ASP A 49 -22.93 -9.15 2.91
N ALA A 50 -22.74 -9.73 4.10
CA ALA A 50 -21.44 -10.20 4.56
C ALA A 50 -21.31 -11.71 4.31
N CYS A 51 -20.24 -12.10 3.63
CA CYS A 51 -19.93 -13.50 3.39
C CYS A 51 -19.66 -14.26 4.69
N HIS A 52 -19.81 -15.59 4.63
CA HIS A 52 -19.47 -16.46 5.75
C HIS A 52 -17.96 -16.41 6.04
N PRO A 53 -17.49 -16.47 7.30
CA PRO A 53 -16.05 -16.44 7.60
C PRO A 53 -15.19 -17.51 6.91
N TYR A 54 -15.78 -18.65 6.56
CA TYR A 54 -15.09 -19.72 5.80
C TYR A 54 -15.08 -19.50 4.28
N GLU A 55 -15.94 -18.61 3.78
CA GLU A 55 -16.08 -18.24 2.37
C GLU A 55 -16.02 -16.72 2.23
N PRO A 56 -14.95 -16.05 2.70
CA PRO A 56 -14.98 -14.61 2.93
C PRO A 56 -14.92 -13.77 1.63
N PHE A 57 -14.61 -14.37 0.49
CA PHE A 57 -14.47 -13.64 -0.78
C PHE A 57 -15.80 -13.61 -1.52
N LYS A 58 -16.26 -12.42 -1.89
CA LYS A 58 -17.53 -12.22 -2.60
C LYS A 58 -17.27 -12.03 -4.11
N CYS A 59 -17.79 -12.93 -4.92
CA CYS A 59 -17.80 -12.81 -6.37
C CYS A 59 -18.53 -11.52 -6.82
N PRO A 60 -17.99 -10.80 -7.81
CA PRO A 60 -18.72 -9.71 -8.46
C PRO A 60 -20.01 -10.19 -9.15
N GLY A 61 -21.00 -9.30 -9.25
CA GLY A 61 -22.21 -9.54 -10.04
C GLY A 61 -23.36 -10.23 -9.28
N ASP A 62 -23.19 -11.49 -8.89
CA ASP A 62 -24.25 -12.29 -8.23
C ASP A 62 -24.15 -12.30 -6.70
N GLY A 63 -22.98 -11.94 -6.17
CA GLY A 63 -22.70 -11.91 -4.74
C GLY A 63 -22.48 -13.29 -4.12
N ASN A 64 -22.19 -14.33 -4.92
CA ASN A 64 -21.76 -15.62 -4.43
C ASN A 64 -20.50 -15.47 -3.57
N CYS A 65 -20.34 -16.31 -2.55
CA CYS A 65 -19.20 -16.25 -1.64
C CYS A 65 -18.39 -17.53 -1.77
N ILE A 66 -17.06 -17.40 -1.90
CA ILE A 66 -16.14 -18.53 -2.03
C ILE A 66 -15.03 -18.44 -0.99
N SER A 67 -14.43 -19.60 -0.71
CA SER A 67 -13.26 -19.69 0.16
C SER A 67 -12.02 -19.14 -0.54
N ILE A 68 -11.08 -18.60 0.24
CA ILE A 68 -9.79 -18.07 -0.28
C ILE A 68 -9.00 -19.16 -1.01
N GLN A 69 -9.19 -20.43 -0.65
CA GLN A 69 -8.51 -21.56 -1.31
C GLN A 69 -8.92 -21.75 -2.78
N TYR A 70 -10.08 -21.20 -3.17
CA TYR A 70 -10.59 -21.21 -4.55
C TYR A 70 -10.17 -19.96 -5.34
N LEU A 71 -9.38 -19.06 -4.75
CA LEU A 71 -8.80 -17.96 -5.51
C LEU A 71 -7.55 -18.48 -6.23
N CYS A 72 -7.56 -18.40 -7.56
CA CYS A 72 -6.40 -18.66 -8.41
C CYS A 72 -5.91 -20.12 -8.34
N ASP A 73 -6.86 -21.05 -8.24
CA ASP A 73 -6.63 -22.49 -8.15
C ASP A 73 -6.68 -23.20 -9.53
N GLY A 74 -7.05 -22.45 -10.58
CA GLY A 74 -7.11 -22.91 -11.96
C GLY A 74 -8.50 -23.38 -12.41
N ALA A 75 -9.53 -23.25 -11.58
CA ALA A 75 -10.92 -23.52 -11.92
C ALA A 75 -11.80 -22.29 -11.64
N PRO A 76 -12.75 -21.94 -12.52
CA PRO A 76 -13.66 -20.82 -12.26
C PRO A 76 -14.73 -21.22 -11.24
N ASP A 77 -14.69 -20.60 -10.06
CA ASP A 77 -15.67 -20.74 -8.99
C ASP A 77 -16.63 -19.52 -8.90
N CYS A 78 -16.24 -18.36 -9.42
CA CYS A 78 -17.17 -17.27 -9.70
C CYS A 78 -17.88 -17.46 -11.05
N PRO A 79 -19.12 -16.94 -11.23
CA PRO A 79 -19.88 -17.12 -12.47
C PRO A 79 -19.20 -16.58 -13.73
N ASP A 80 -18.41 -15.53 -13.58
CA ASP A 80 -17.60 -14.90 -14.63
C ASP A 80 -16.12 -15.31 -14.59
N GLY A 81 -15.75 -16.21 -13.66
CA GLY A 81 -14.37 -16.65 -13.43
C GLY A 81 -13.48 -15.54 -12.86
N TYR A 82 -14.04 -14.50 -12.22
CA TYR A 82 -13.26 -13.38 -11.68
C TYR A 82 -12.22 -13.79 -10.64
N ASP A 83 -12.47 -14.88 -9.93
CA ASP A 83 -11.54 -15.55 -9.01
C ASP A 83 -10.23 -16.00 -9.69
N GLU A 84 -10.24 -16.16 -11.01
CA GLU A 84 -9.08 -16.52 -11.84
C GLU A 84 -8.54 -15.33 -12.65
N ASP A 85 -8.99 -14.10 -12.38
CA ASP A 85 -8.45 -12.91 -13.04
C ASP A 85 -6.97 -12.71 -12.70
N SER A 86 -6.14 -12.46 -13.73
CA SER A 86 -4.69 -12.40 -13.53
C SER A 86 -4.24 -11.28 -12.60
N ARG A 87 -4.97 -10.16 -12.53
CA ARG A 87 -4.67 -9.06 -11.59
C ARG A 87 -5.05 -9.42 -10.17
N LEU A 88 -6.19 -10.09 -9.98
CA LEU A 88 -6.58 -10.64 -8.68
C LEU A 88 -5.53 -11.66 -8.20
N CYS A 89 -5.11 -12.57 -9.06
CA CYS A 89 -4.11 -13.56 -8.72
C CYS A 89 -2.73 -12.98 -8.42
N THR A 90 -2.33 -11.94 -9.15
CA THR A 90 -1.12 -11.18 -8.83
C THR A 90 -1.25 -10.57 -7.44
N ALA A 91 -2.34 -9.88 -7.14
CA ALA A 91 -2.57 -9.29 -5.81
C ALA A 91 -2.62 -10.34 -4.68
N ALA A 92 -3.14 -11.53 -4.94
CA ALA A 92 -3.24 -12.61 -3.96
C ALA A 92 -1.89 -13.29 -3.67
N LYS A 93 -1.04 -13.46 -4.69
CA LYS A 93 0.24 -14.18 -4.59
C LYS A 93 1.40 -13.25 -4.19
N ARG A 94 1.37 -11.98 -4.60
CA ARG A 94 2.46 -11.01 -4.37
C ARG A 94 2.59 -10.58 -2.92
N PRO A 95 3.81 -10.25 -2.45
CA PRO A 95 3.97 -9.57 -1.18
C PRO A 95 3.21 -8.24 -1.17
N PRO A 96 2.53 -7.87 -0.06
CA PRO A 96 1.84 -6.60 0.06
C PRO A 96 2.77 -5.40 -0.15
N VAL A 97 2.25 -4.32 -0.71
CA VAL A 97 3.02 -3.09 -1.02
C VAL A 97 3.72 -2.53 0.23
N GLU A 98 3.04 -2.56 1.38
CA GLU A 98 3.57 -2.06 2.65
C GLU A 98 4.75 -2.90 3.14
N GLU A 99 4.68 -4.22 2.97
CA GLU A 99 5.75 -5.14 3.32
C GLU A 99 6.94 -4.94 2.38
N THR A 100 6.70 -4.95 1.07
CA THR A 100 7.72 -4.72 0.04
C THR A 100 8.42 -3.37 0.24
N GLY A 101 7.66 -2.30 0.46
CA GLY A 101 8.19 -0.97 0.69
C GLY A 101 8.98 -0.87 1.99
N SER A 102 8.52 -1.49 3.07
CA SER A 102 9.24 -1.53 4.35
C SER A 102 10.55 -2.28 4.23
N PHE A 103 10.57 -3.40 3.51
CA PHE A 103 11.79 -4.16 3.23
C PHE A 103 12.82 -3.31 2.48
N LEU A 104 12.43 -2.68 1.36
CA LEU A 104 13.32 -1.83 0.57
C LEU A 104 13.86 -0.65 1.39
N LYS A 105 13.01 -0.01 2.21
CA LYS A 105 13.42 1.07 3.12
C LYS A 105 14.46 0.58 4.14
N SER A 106 14.24 -0.59 4.75
CA SER A 106 15.16 -1.19 5.71
C SER A 106 16.52 -1.52 5.10
N LEU A 107 16.55 -2.06 3.87
CA LEU A 107 17.81 -2.29 3.15
C LEU A 107 18.57 -0.99 2.89
N LEU A 108 17.90 0.03 2.36
CA LEU A 108 18.53 1.32 2.06
C LEU A 108 19.02 2.03 3.34
N ALA A 109 18.29 1.91 4.45
CA ALA A 109 18.69 2.46 5.73
C ALA A 109 19.94 1.76 6.30
N SER A 110 20.04 0.44 6.13
CA SER A 110 21.13 -0.37 6.68
C SER A 110 22.41 -0.32 5.84
N HIS A 111 22.26 -0.23 4.51
CA HIS A 111 23.38 -0.39 3.57
C HIS A 111 23.67 0.85 2.72
N GLY A 112 22.87 1.90 2.86
CA GLY A 112 23.02 3.18 2.18
C GLY A 112 22.16 3.32 0.91
N PRO A 113 22.02 4.56 0.40
CA PRO A 113 21.05 4.89 -0.64
C PRO A 113 21.36 4.26 -2.01
N ASN A 114 22.59 3.81 -2.25
CA ASN A 114 23.00 3.18 -3.52
C ASN A 114 23.03 1.65 -3.44
N TYR A 115 22.61 1.04 -2.34
CA TYR A 115 22.75 -0.40 -2.16
C TYR A 115 22.00 -1.23 -3.22
N LEU A 116 20.79 -0.77 -3.60
CA LEU A 116 19.96 -1.45 -4.59
C LEU A 116 20.47 -1.34 -6.03
N GLU A 117 21.49 -0.50 -6.30
CA GLU A 117 22.20 -0.47 -7.58
C GLU A 117 22.79 -1.84 -7.93
N LYS A 118 23.18 -2.63 -6.92
CA LYS A 118 23.74 -3.96 -7.08
C LYS A 118 22.74 -4.98 -7.64
N LEU A 119 21.45 -4.74 -7.47
CA LEU A 119 20.37 -5.66 -7.89
C LEU A 119 19.64 -5.15 -9.14
N PHE A 120 19.36 -3.85 -9.18
CA PHE A 120 18.50 -3.23 -10.20
C PHE A 120 19.29 -2.33 -11.17
N GLY A 121 20.62 -2.32 -11.07
CA GLY A 121 21.49 -1.50 -11.91
C GLY A 121 21.49 -0.01 -11.55
N THR A 122 22.16 0.79 -12.37
CA THR A 122 22.47 2.21 -12.09
C THR A 122 21.24 3.11 -11.86
N LYS A 123 20.05 2.73 -12.36
CA LYS A 123 18.81 3.48 -12.10
C LYS A 123 18.32 3.36 -10.66
N ALA A 124 18.77 2.36 -9.92
CA ALA A 124 18.38 2.15 -8.53
C ALA A 124 19.19 2.94 -7.50
N ARG A 125 20.07 3.83 -7.98
CA ARG A 125 20.84 4.76 -7.15
C ARG A 125 19.96 5.76 -6.42
N ASP A 126 20.55 6.41 -5.43
CA ASP A 126 19.94 7.50 -4.66
C ASP A 126 18.56 7.14 -4.12
N ALA A 127 18.45 5.97 -3.48
CA ALA A 127 17.22 5.41 -2.93
C ALA A 127 16.11 5.24 -3.97
N LEU A 128 16.46 4.67 -5.13
CA LEU A 128 15.53 4.42 -6.25
C LEU A 128 14.93 5.71 -6.84
N LYS A 129 15.48 6.89 -6.53
CA LYS A 129 14.92 8.17 -6.98
C LYS A 129 14.75 8.27 -8.51
N PRO A 130 15.68 7.78 -9.36
CA PRO A 130 15.46 7.77 -10.81
C PRO A 130 14.28 6.89 -11.27
N LEU A 131 13.88 5.93 -10.44
CA LEU A 131 12.73 5.04 -10.67
C LEU A 131 11.43 5.56 -10.01
N GLY A 132 11.43 6.78 -9.47
CA GLY A 132 10.29 7.36 -8.77
C GLY A 132 10.27 7.10 -7.25
N GLY A 133 11.37 6.57 -6.70
CA GLY A 133 11.52 6.31 -5.27
C GLY A 133 10.97 4.96 -4.80
N VAL A 134 11.19 4.66 -3.52
CA VAL A 134 10.90 3.34 -2.95
C VAL A 134 9.42 2.95 -3.08
N ASP A 135 8.50 3.87 -2.80
CA ASP A 135 7.07 3.56 -2.81
C ASP A 135 6.59 3.21 -4.22
N LYS A 136 7.05 3.94 -5.24
CA LYS A 136 6.71 3.64 -6.64
C LYS A 136 7.23 2.28 -7.07
N VAL A 137 8.47 1.94 -6.70
CA VAL A 137 9.06 0.63 -7.03
C VAL A 137 8.35 -0.49 -6.27
N ALA A 138 8.02 -0.30 -5.00
CA ALA A 138 7.30 -1.29 -4.20
C ALA A 138 5.90 -1.60 -4.75
N ILE A 139 5.14 -0.55 -5.13
CA ILE A 139 3.86 -0.70 -5.83
C ILE A 139 4.07 -1.51 -7.11
N THR A 140 5.03 -1.09 -7.94
CA THR A 140 5.27 -1.73 -9.24
C THR A 140 5.69 -3.19 -9.10
N LEU A 141 6.55 -3.54 -8.13
CA LEU A 141 6.91 -4.94 -7.83
C LEU A 141 5.72 -5.80 -7.39
N SER A 142 4.74 -5.20 -6.71
CA SER A 142 3.58 -5.90 -6.17
C SER A 142 2.42 -5.99 -7.16
N GLU A 143 2.36 -5.10 -8.15
CA GLU A 143 1.29 -5.04 -9.15
C GLU A 143 1.67 -5.64 -10.52
N SER A 144 2.95 -5.66 -10.87
CA SER A 144 3.41 -6.23 -12.14
C SER A 144 3.29 -7.75 -12.16
N GLN A 145 2.70 -8.30 -13.23
CA GLN A 145 2.50 -9.74 -13.36
C GLN A 145 3.82 -10.44 -13.66
N THR A 146 4.58 -9.88 -14.61
CA THR A 146 5.88 -10.40 -15.02
C THR A 146 7.00 -9.40 -14.80
N ILE A 147 8.24 -9.87 -14.91
CA ILE A 147 9.43 -9.02 -14.86
C ILE A 147 9.45 -8.02 -16.04
N GLU A 148 8.91 -8.40 -17.20
CA GLU A 148 8.75 -7.51 -18.36
C GLU A 148 7.76 -6.38 -18.07
N ASP A 149 6.62 -6.66 -17.44
CA ASP A 149 5.66 -5.64 -17.02
C ASP A 149 6.29 -4.65 -16.04
N PHE A 150 7.08 -5.15 -15.10
CA PHE A 150 7.83 -4.34 -14.15
C PHE A 150 8.84 -3.43 -14.87
N GLY A 151 9.62 -4.01 -15.79
CA GLY A 151 10.59 -3.28 -16.59
C GLY A 151 9.94 -2.18 -17.44
N ALA A 152 8.80 -2.49 -18.06
CA ALA A 152 8.04 -1.53 -18.85
C ALA A 152 7.48 -0.40 -18.00
N ALA A 153 6.88 -0.71 -16.85
CA ALA A 153 6.27 0.26 -15.93
C ALA A 153 7.28 1.23 -15.31
N LEU A 154 8.53 0.80 -15.09
CA LEU A 154 9.62 1.65 -14.61
C LEU A 154 10.52 2.20 -15.72
N HIS A 155 10.19 1.94 -17.00
CA HIS A 155 10.98 2.35 -18.15
C HIS A 155 12.46 1.92 -18.04
N LEU A 156 12.70 0.66 -17.63
CA LEU A 156 14.05 0.10 -17.55
C LEU A 156 14.65 -0.08 -18.95
N LEU A 157 15.97 0.07 -19.05
CA LEU A 157 16.66 -0.30 -20.28
C LEU A 157 16.66 -1.82 -20.40
N ARG A 158 16.72 -2.33 -21.63
CA ARG A 158 16.81 -3.77 -21.86
C ARG A 158 17.99 -4.40 -21.11
N SER A 159 19.15 -3.75 -21.09
CA SER A 159 20.32 -4.24 -20.33
C SER A 159 20.06 -4.37 -18.84
N ASP A 160 19.33 -3.41 -18.25
CA ASP A 160 19.01 -3.41 -16.82
C ASP A 160 18.02 -4.54 -16.51
N LEU A 161 17.05 -4.76 -17.40
CA LEU A 161 16.07 -5.84 -17.28
C LEU A 161 16.73 -7.22 -17.40
N GLU A 162 17.62 -7.42 -18.37
CA GLU A 162 18.38 -8.66 -18.54
C GLU A 162 19.29 -8.92 -17.32
N HIS A 163 19.91 -7.86 -16.79
CA HIS A 163 20.69 -7.96 -15.55
C HIS A 163 19.81 -8.41 -14.39
N LEU A 164 18.66 -7.76 -14.16
CA LEU A 164 17.72 -8.15 -13.12
C LEU A 164 17.26 -9.60 -13.29
N ARG A 165 16.93 -10.02 -14.52
CA ARG A 165 16.55 -11.40 -14.85
C ARG A 165 17.65 -12.39 -14.46
N SER A 166 18.92 -12.06 -14.75
CA SER A 166 20.06 -12.90 -14.36
C SER A 166 20.22 -13.07 -12.85
N VAL A 167 19.90 -12.03 -12.07
CA VAL A 167 19.93 -12.08 -10.60
C VAL A 167 18.86 -13.03 -10.08
N PHE A 168 17.64 -12.94 -10.60
CA PHE A 168 16.54 -13.85 -10.24
C PHE A 168 16.85 -15.31 -10.60
N ILE A 169 17.39 -15.57 -11.80
CA ILE A 169 17.82 -16.91 -12.22
C ILE A 169 18.93 -17.46 -11.30
N ALA A 170 19.87 -16.63 -10.85
CA ALA A 170 20.90 -17.07 -9.91
C ALA A 170 20.31 -17.50 -8.57
N VAL A 171 19.33 -16.75 -8.06
CA VAL A 171 18.63 -17.11 -6.81
C VAL A 171 17.82 -18.39 -6.97
N GLU A 172 17.07 -18.52 -8.07
CA GLU A 172 16.29 -19.74 -8.38
C GLU A 172 17.17 -20.99 -8.41
N ASN A 173 18.37 -20.89 -8.99
CA ASN A 173 19.33 -21.99 -9.05
C ASN A 173 20.16 -22.18 -7.77
N GLY A 174 19.97 -21.33 -6.75
CA GLY A 174 20.75 -21.36 -5.51
C GLY A 174 22.21 -20.91 -5.67
N ASP A 175 22.56 -20.22 -6.76
CA ASP A 175 23.89 -19.64 -6.99
C ASP A 175 24.07 -18.33 -6.21
N LEU A 176 24.33 -18.47 -4.91
CA LEU A 176 24.68 -17.35 -4.04
C LEU A 176 26.07 -16.77 -4.36
N GLY A 177 26.90 -17.46 -5.15
CA GLY A 177 28.18 -16.96 -5.62
C GLY A 177 28.00 -15.73 -6.49
N MET A 178 26.98 -15.73 -7.36
CA MET A 178 26.62 -14.57 -8.17
C MET A 178 26.23 -13.36 -7.32
N LEU A 179 25.42 -13.54 -6.26
CA LEU A 179 25.08 -12.46 -5.34
C LEU A 179 26.32 -11.87 -4.64
N LYS A 180 27.27 -12.72 -4.22
CA LYS A 180 28.54 -12.25 -3.67
C LYS A 180 29.36 -11.47 -4.69
N SER A 181 29.35 -11.88 -5.95
CA SER A 181 30.06 -11.19 -7.03
C SER A 181 29.50 -9.79 -7.31
N LEU A 182 28.23 -9.55 -6.99
CA LEU A 182 27.59 -8.22 -7.01
C LEU A 182 27.97 -7.34 -5.79
N GLY A 183 28.81 -7.87 -4.89
CA GLY A 183 29.28 -7.17 -3.70
C GLY A 183 28.27 -7.20 -2.54
N ILE A 184 27.35 -8.18 -2.52
CA ILE A 184 26.47 -8.45 -1.37
C ILE A 184 27.28 -9.22 -0.33
N LYS A 185 27.29 -8.72 0.92
CA LYS A 185 28.08 -9.35 2.00
C LYS A 185 27.39 -10.62 2.49
N ASP A 186 28.16 -11.53 3.08
CA ASP A 186 27.61 -12.77 3.63
C ASP A 186 26.50 -12.55 4.67
N SER A 187 26.60 -11.48 5.47
CA SER A 187 25.57 -11.09 6.45
C SER A 187 24.26 -10.62 5.82
N GLU A 188 24.28 -10.24 4.54
CA GLU A 188 23.16 -9.63 3.80
C GLU A 188 22.50 -10.65 2.84
N LEU A 189 23.20 -11.74 2.52
CA LEU A 189 22.74 -12.73 1.54
C LEU A 189 21.42 -13.37 1.93
N GLY A 190 21.21 -13.67 3.22
CA GLY A 190 19.97 -14.27 3.71
C GLY A 190 18.75 -13.41 3.41
N ASP A 191 18.83 -12.12 3.76
CA ASP A 191 17.72 -11.17 3.58
C ASP A 191 17.42 -10.91 2.11
N VAL A 192 18.46 -10.73 1.29
CA VAL A 192 18.30 -10.50 -0.16
C VAL A 192 17.75 -11.74 -0.85
N LYS A 193 18.31 -12.92 -0.54
CA LYS A 193 17.84 -14.20 -1.09
C LYS A 193 16.37 -14.41 -0.76
N PHE A 194 16.00 -14.27 0.52
CA PHE A 194 14.64 -14.48 0.98
C PHE A 194 13.63 -13.56 0.27
N PHE A 195 13.98 -12.29 0.07
CA PHE A 195 13.11 -11.36 -0.66
C PHE A 195 12.96 -11.72 -2.15
N LEU A 196 14.05 -12.09 -2.82
CA LEU A 196 14.00 -12.48 -4.23
C LEU A 196 13.22 -13.80 -4.40
N GLU A 197 13.38 -14.77 -3.50
CA GLU A 197 12.59 -16.01 -3.48
C GLU A 197 11.09 -15.74 -3.28
N LYS A 198 10.72 -14.77 -2.43
CA LYS A 198 9.32 -14.37 -2.28
C LYS A 198 8.68 -13.92 -3.59
N LEU A 199 9.42 -13.22 -4.47
CA LEU A 199 8.92 -12.79 -5.78
C LEU A 199 8.95 -13.93 -6.80
N LEU A 200 9.97 -14.80 -6.77
CA LEU A 200 10.04 -15.96 -7.66
C LEU A 200 8.85 -16.90 -7.48
N ASN A 201 8.46 -17.17 -6.23
CA ASN A 201 7.36 -18.07 -5.89
C ASN A 201 5.98 -17.58 -6.36
N THR A 202 5.88 -16.34 -6.89
CA THR A 202 4.63 -15.78 -7.42
C THR A 202 4.56 -15.83 -8.94
N GLY A 203 5.53 -16.48 -9.60
CA GLY A 203 5.64 -16.50 -11.07
C GLY A 203 6.16 -15.18 -11.67
N PHE A 204 6.90 -14.37 -10.91
CA PHE A 204 7.37 -13.07 -11.41
C PHE A 204 8.33 -13.16 -12.59
N LEU A 205 9.06 -14.27 -12.70
CA LEU A 205 10.09 -14.47 -13.73
C LEU A 205 9.53 -15.05 -15.04
N ASP A 206 8.31 -15.57 -15.00
CA ASP A 206 7.60 -16.18 -16.13
C ASP A 206 7.11 -15.11 -17.13
#